data_AF-A0A957ZID8-F1
#
_entry.id   AF-A0A957ZID8-F1
#
_cell.length_a   1.000
_cell.length_b   1.000
_cell.length_c   1.000
_cell.angle_alpha   90.00
_cell.angle_beta   90.00
_cell.angle_gamma   90.00
#
_symmetry.space_group_name_H-M   'P 1'
#
loop_
_entity.id
_entity.type
_entity.pdbx_description
1 polymer ?
#
loop_
_entity_poly.entity_id
_entity_poly.type
_entity_poly.pdbx_seq_one_letter_code
_entity_poly.pdbx_strand_id
1 'polypeptide(L)'
;MSAFFEILAMLLQVYSYVLLARALMSWIPNLDPYNPIVQFLYQITEPVLEPVRRLIPPLGGMIDISIIVVFFALIILQQMLMTIAAS
;
A
#
# COMPACT_ATOMS: atom_id res chain seq x y z
N MET A 1 -18.18 -2.02 18.57
CA MET A 1 -17.78 -1.61 17.21
C MET A 1 -18.63 -2.43 16.24
N SER A 2 -19.14 -1.85 15.15
CA SER A 2 -19.99 -2.62 14.23
C SER A 2 -19.13 -3.55 13.36
N ALA A 3 -19.67 -4.70 12.96
CA ALA A 3 -18.96 -5.68 12.13
C ALA A 3 -18.42 -5.07 10.82
N PHE A 4 -19.09 -4.04 10.30
CA PHE A 4 -18.63 -3.28 9.14
C PHE A 4 -17.28 -2.59 9.38
N PHE A 5 -17.12 -1.88 10.51
CA PHE A 5 -15.87 -1.18 10.83
C PHE A 5 -14.71 -2.16 11.03
N GLU A 6 -14.98 -3.32 11.65
CA GLU A 6 -13.96 -4.37 11.86
C GLU A 6 -13.47 -4.96 10.54
N ILE A 7 -14.39 -5.29 9.62
CA ILE A 7 -14.04 -5.79 8.29
C ILE A 7 -13.22 -4.75 7.53
N LEU A 8 -13.62 -3.48 7.57
CA LEU A 8 -12.89 -2.42 6.88
C LEU A 8 -11.49 -2.20 7.47
N ALA A 9 -11.35 -2.23 8.80
CA ALA A 9 -10.06 -2.14 9.47
C ALA A 9 -9.14 -3.30 9.07
N MET A 10 -9.69 -4.53 9.02
CA MET A 10 -8.96 -5.72 8.59
C MET A 10 -8.50 -5.59 7.12
N LEU A 11 -9.35 -5.09 6.21
CA LEU A 11 -8.99 -4.88 4.82
C LEU A 11 -7.86 -3.86 4.67
N LEU A 12 -7.93 -2.74 5.39
CA LEU A 12 -6.85 -1.74 5.40
C LEU A 12 -5.55 -2.31 5.94
N GLN A 13 -5.61 -3.14 6.99
CA GLN A 13 -4.44 -3.80 7.56
C GLN A 13 -3.81 -4.80 6.58
N VAL A 14 -4.62 -5.64 5.94
CA VAL A 14 -4.14 -6.58 4.91
C VAL A 14 -3.49 -5.81 3.76
N TYR A 15 -4.11 -4.73 3.30
CA TYR A 15 -3.55 -3.90 2.24
C TYR A 15 -2.22 -3.25 2.67
N SER A 16 -2.07 -2.82 3.92
CA SER A 16 -0.79 -2.33 4.45
C SER A 16 0.31 -3.41 4.39
N TYR A 17 0.00 -4.67 4.68
CA TYR A 17 0.96 -5.77 4.54
C TYR A 17 1.32 -6.06 3.08
N VAL A 18 0.34 -6.01 2.18
CA VAL A 18 0.56 -6.12 0.72
C VAL A 18 1.49 -5.01 0.23
N LEU A 19 1.25 -3.76 0.66
CA LEU A 19 2.08 -2.62 0.31
C LEU A 19 3.50 -2.73 0.90
N LEU A 20 3.63 -3.24 2.13
CA LEU A 20 4.93 -3.52 2.73
C LEU A 20 5.69 -4.59 1.92
N ALA A 21 5.03 -5.67 1.52
CA ALA A 21 5.62 -6.70 0.67
C ALA A 21 6.08 -6.12 -0.68
N ARG A 22 5.25 -5.26 -1.31
CA ARG A 22 5.60 -4.51 -2.53
C ARG A 22 6.86 -3.65 -2.34
N ALA A 23 6.98 -2.97 -1.21
CA ALA A 23 8.14 -2.16 -0.85
C ALA A 23 9.39 -3.02 -0.69
N LEU A 24 9.31 -4.11 0.08
CA LEU A 24 10.45 -5.01 0.32
C LEU A 24 10.96 -5.64 -0.97
N MET A 25 10.06 -6.04 -1.87
CA MET A 25 10.45 -6.58 -3.18
C MET A 25 11.22 -5.57 -4.03
N SER A 26 10.92 -4.28 -3.92
CA SER A 26 11.66 -3.24 -4.65
C SER A 26 13.13 -3.11 -4.22
N TRP A 27 13.48 -3.62 -3.03
CA TRP A 27 14.85 -3.63 -2.51
C TRP A 27 15.62 -4.90 -2.86
N ILE A 28 14.96 -5.90 -3.46
CA ILE A 28 15.61 -7.14 -3.87
C ILE A 28 16.19 -6.94 -5.28
N PRO A 29 17.52 -6.89 -5.44
CA PRO A 29 18.13 -6.75 -6.75
C PRO A 29 17.87 -8.00 -7.60
N ASN A 30 17.63 -7.81 -8.90
CA ASN A 30 17.39 -8.88 -9.88
C ASN A 30 16.19 -9.79 -9.55
N LEU A 31 15.20 -9.30 -8.81
CA LEU A 31 13.95 -10.01 -8.58
C LEU A 31 13.22 -10.25 -9.92
N ASP A 32 12.82 -11.49 -10.19
CA ASP A 32 12.13 -11.86 -11.42
C ASP A 32 10.75 -11.15 -11.51
N PRO A 33 10.54 -10.23 -12.48
CA PRO A 33 9.27 -9.54 -12.66
C PRO A 33 8.12 -10.47 -13.05
N TYR A 34 8.40 -11.64 -13.62
CA TYR A 34 7.38 -12.61 -14.05
C TYR A 34 6.96 -13.56 -12.93
N ASN A 35 7.58 -13.46 -11.75
CA ASN A 35 7.16 -14.24 -10.60
C ASN A 35 5.68 -13.92 -10.27
N PRO A 36 4.81 -14.95 -10.12
CA PRO A 36 3.38 -14.73 -9.87
C PRO A 36 3.08 -13.89 -8.63
N ILE A 37 3.90 -13.98 -7.59
CA ILE A 37 3.75 -13.18 -6.35
C ILE A 37 4.08 -11.72 -6.63
N VAL A 38 5.13 -11.45 -7.41
CA VAL A 38 5.51 -10.09 -7.82
C VAL A 38 4.37 -9.48 -8.63
N GLN A 39 3.90 -10.19 -9.66
CA GLN A 39 2.78 -9.77 -10.51
C GLN A 39 1.52 -9.49 -9.71
N PHE A 40 1.17 -10.37 -8.76
CA PHE A 40 0.02 -10.18 -7.88
C PHE A 40 0.14 -8.90 -7.06
N LEU A 41 1.28 -8.69 -6.40
CA LEU A 41 1.50 -7.50 -5.56
C LEU A 41 1.49 -6.22 -6.40
N TYR A 42 2.06 -6.23 -7.61
CA TYR A 42 1.90 -5.13 -8.57
C TYR A 42 0.42 -4.90 -8.89
N GLN A 43 -0.31 -5.90 -9.37
CA GLN A 43 -1.72 -5.76 -9.77
C GLN A 43 -2.62 -5.18 -8.66
N ILE A 44 -2.37 -5.56 -7.41
CA ILE A 44 -3.15 -5.06 -6.27
C ILE A 44 -2.74 -3.63 -5.87
N THR A 45 -1.46 -3.29 -5.93
CA THR A 45 -0.96 -1.99 -5.43
C THR A 45 -0.94 -0.88 -6.48
N GLU A 46 -0.73 -1.23 -7.75
CA GLU A 46 -0.59 -0.27 -8.86
C GLU A 46 -1.80 0.67 -9.03
N PRO A 47 -3.07 0.23 -8.91
CA PRO A 47 -4.21 1.15 -9.03
C PRO A 47 -4.19 2.32 -8.04
N VAL A 48 -3.53 2.15 -6.88
CA VAL A 48 -3.38 3.18 -5.85
C VAL A 48 -2.05 3.92 -5.98
N LEU A 49 -0.95 3.21 -6.29
CA LEU A 49 0.38 3.81 -6.41
C LEU A 49 0.52 4.68 -7.67
N GLU A 50 -0.03 4.25 -8.81
CA GLU A 50 0.12 4.94 -10.09
C GLU A 50 -0.44 6.38 -10.09
N PRO A 51 -1.67 6.66 -9.58
CA PRO A 51 -2.14 8.02 -9.42
C PRO A 51 -1.23 8.88 -8.53
N VAL A 52 -0.65 8.28 -7.48
CA VAL A 52 0.26 8.99 -6.57
C VAL A 52 1.59 9.28 -7.25
N ARG A 53 2.14 8.35 -8.05
CA ARG A 53 3.37 8.59 -8.85
C ARG A 53 3.21 9.68 -9.89
N ARG A 54 2.02 9.84 -10.46
CA ARG A 54 1.72 10.95 -11.38
C ARG A 54 1.82 12.31 -10.70
N LEU A 55 1.52 12.37 -9.40
CA LEU A 55 1.63 13.59 -8.60
C LEU A 55 3.05 13.79 -8.04
N ILE A 56 3.68 12.70 -7.61
CA ILE A 56 5.00 12.69 -6.98
C ILE A 56 5.86 11.63 -7.69
N PRO A 57 6.57 12.03 -8.77
CA PRO A 57 7.39 11.11 -9.54
C PRO A 57 8.51 10.47 -8.69
N PRO A 58 9.00 9.28 -9.08
CA PRO A 58 10.12 8.63 -8.40
C PRO A 58 11.37 9.50 -8.35
N LEU A 59 12.05 9.54 -7.19
CA LEU A 59 13.31 10.27 -7.07
C LEU A 59 14.43 9.48 -7.76
N GLY A 60 15.11 10.13 -8.72
CA GLY A 60 16.21 9.52 -9.48
C GLY A 60 15.79 8.32 -10.34
N GLY A 61 14.50 8.12 -10.60
CA GLY A 61 13.97 7.01 -11.40
C GLY A 61 14.02 5.62 -10.72
N MET A 62 14.54 5.53 -9.50
CA MET A 62 14.71 4.25 -8.77
C MET A 62 13.91 4.19 -7.47
N ILE A 63 13.72 5.31 -6.78
CA ILE A 63 13.05 5.31 -5.47
C ILE A 63 11.58 5.66 -5.66
N ASP A 64 10.71 4.65 -5.50
CA ASP A 64 9.26 4.84 -5.56
C ASP A 64 8.73 5.50 -4.27
N ILE A 65 8.73 6.84 -4.27
CA ILE A 65 8.21 7.65 -3.15
C ILE A 65 6.71 7.44 -2.94
N SER A 66 5.97 7.03 -3.97
CA SER A 66 4.53 6.80 -3.85
C SER A 66 4.19 5.74 -2.80
N ILE A 67 5.05 4.73 -2.62
CA ILE A 67 4.88 3.69 -1.61
C ILE A 67 4.83 4.32 -0.21
N ILE A 68 5.76 5.21 0.11
CA ILE A 68 5.84 5.89 1.41
C ILE A 68 4.60 6.76 1.62
N VAL A 69 4.22 7.52 0.60
CA VAL A 69 3.04 8.41 0.65
C VAL A 69 1.76 7.60 0.90
N VAL A 70 1.55 6.51 0.18
CA VAL A 70 0.38 5.63 0.38
C VAL A 70 0.44 4.95 1.75
N PHE A 71 1.63 4.57 2.24
CA PHE A 71 1.77 3.98 3.57
C PHE A 71 1.32 4.95 4.67
N PHE A 72 1.73 6.22 4.60
CA PHE A 72 1.26 7.26 5.53
C PHE A 72 -0.24 7.51 5.41
N ALA A 73 -0.77 7.56 4.19
CA ALA A 73 -2.21 7.72 3.97
C ALA A 73 -3.00 6.57 4.62
N LEU A 74 -2.54 5.33 4.50
CA LEU A 74 -3.16 4.17 5.16
C LEU A 74 -3.15 4.28 6.68
N ILE A 75 -2.06 4.74 7.29
CA ILE A 75 -1.97 4.95 8.74
C ILE A 75 -3.03 5.97 9.19
N ILE A 76 -3.13 7.10 8.49
CA ILE A 76 -4.12 8.14 8.81
C ILE A 76 -5.54 7.59 8.65
N LEU A 77 -5.83 6.88 7.56
CA LEU A 77 -7.14 6.28 7.32
C LEU A 77 -7.53 5.27 8.41
N GLN A 78 -6.60 4.42 8.84
CA GLN A 78 -6.83 3.48 9.94
C GLN A 78 -7.12 4.19 11.25
N GLN A 79 -6.35 5.24 11.59
CA GLN A 79 -6.60 6.02 12.80
C GLN A 79 -7.97 6.69 12.77
N MET A 80 -8.32 7.35 11.66
CA MET A 80 -9.63 7.98 11.48
C MET A 80 -10.76 6.97 11.61
N LEU A 81 -10.62 5.79 10.99
CA LEU A 81 -11.61 4.72 11.08
C LEU A 81 -11.83 4.26 12.52
N MET A 82 -10.75 4.07 13.27
CA MET A 82 -10.82 3.65 14.68
C MET A 82 -11.46 4.72 15.56
N THR A 83 -11.15 6.01 15.33
CA THR A 83 -11.79 7.11 16.05
C THR A 83 -13.29 7.16 15.79
N ILE A 84 -13.72 7.05 14.52
CA ILE A 84 -15.14 7.07 14.15
C ILE A 84 -15.87 5.83 14.67
N ALA A 85 -15.22 4.68 14.69
CA ALA A 85 -15.83 3.45 15.18
C ALA A 85 -15.90 3.35 16.72
N ALA A 86 -15.16 4.20 17.43
CA ALA A 86 -15.16 4.33 18.89
C ALA A 86 -16.10 5.42 19.41
N SER A 87 -16.48 6.39 18.57
CA SER A 87 -17.54 7.37 18.84
C SER A 87 -18.93 6.76 18.66
#